data_AF-A0A2T1E2W2-F1
#
_entry.id   AF-A0A2T1E2W2-F1
#
_cell.length_a   1.000
_cell.length_b   1.000
_cell.length_c   1.000
_cell.angle_alpha   90.00
_cell.angle_beta   90.00
_cell.angle_gamma   90.00
#
_symmetry.space_group_name_H-M   'P 1'
#
loop_
_entity.id
_entity.type
_entity.pdbx_description
1 polymer ?
#
loop_
_entity_poly.entity_id
_entity_poly.type
_entity_poly.pdbx_seq_one_letter_code
_entity_poly.pdbx_strand_id
1 'polypeptide(L)'
;MLSDKVWRADILEVDKKYINFYLRSKDGCKEIESRATGNQLSMRNISQNAFRDVVIAIPPIEEQKEIVRQIESCFNSINQSKQTYQETKDYLNQLDRSILAKAFRGELVEQDPNDEPASVLLERIRADREQQQSTSNRRKRGLAK
;
A
#
# COMPACT_ATOMS: atom_id res chain seq x y z
N MET A 1 15.60 -16.38 26.72
CA MET A 1 16.78 -15.49 26.87
C MET A 1 16.68 -14.40 25.82
N LEU A 2 16.90 -13.13 26.17
CA LEU A 2 16.96 -12.05 25.17
C LEU A 2 18.23 -12.23 24.31
N SER A 3 18.16 -11.95 23.02
CA SER A 3 19.33 -11.95 22.12
C SER A 3 20.36 -10.92 22.58
N ASP A 4 21.64 -11.18 22.35
CA ASP A 4 22.77 -10.27 22.65
C ASP A 4 22.66 -8.88 21.98
N LYS A 5 21.74 -8.75 21.00
CA LYS A 5 21.43 -7.51 20.28
C LYS A 5 20.19 -6.78 20.81
N VAL A 6 19.52 -7.32 21.83
CA VAL A 6 18.34 -6.73 22.45
C VAL A 6 18.68 -6.35 23.87
N TRP A 7 18.74 -5.04 24.14
CA TRP A 7 18.99 -4.52 25.47
C TRP A 7 17.69 -4.04 26.11
N ARG A 8 17.56 -4.28 27.41
CA ARG A 8 16.54 -3.63 28.23
C ARG A 8 17.22 -2.51 29.01
N ALA A 9 16.70 -1.31 28.86
CA ALA A 9 17.09 -0.15 29.65
C ALA A 9 15.95 0.13 30.64
N ASP A 10 16.27 0.09 31.94
CA ASP A 10 15.39 0.59 32.97
C ASP A 10 15.70 2.07 33.19
N ILE A 11 14.80 2.92 32.71
CA ILE A 11 14.88 4.37 32.83
C ILE A 11 13.90 4.78 33.92
N LEU A 12 14.42 5.34 35.01
CA LEU A 12 13.63 5.86 36.12
C LEU A 12 13.20 7.29 35.82
N GLU A 13 12.01 7.66 36.30
CA GLU A 13 11.51 9.06 36.32
C GLU A 13 11.32 9.75 34.96
N VAL A 14 11.23 8.96 33.86
CA VAL A 14 10.97 9.48 32.51
C VAL A 14 9.89 8.64 31.82
N ASP A 15 9.04 9.28 31.01
CA ASP A 15 8.08 8.59 30.16
C ASP A 15 8.80 7.77 29.09
N LYS A 16 8.53 6.45 29.07
CA LYS A 16 9.16 5.50 28.14
C LYS A 16 8.81 5.77 26.68
N LYS A 17 7.60 6.25 26.40
CA LYS A 17 7.17 6.60 25.04
C LYS A 17 7.87 7.87 24.58
N TYR A 18 8.05 8.84 25.46
CA TYR A 18 8.83 10.04 25.16
C TYR A 18 10.25 9.69 24.70
N ILE A 19 10.95 8.86 25.48
CA ILE A 19 12.30 8.39 25.11
C ILE A 19 12.28 7.69 23.75
N ASN A 20 11.30 6.82 23.50
CA ASN A 20 11.20 6.14 22.21
C ASN A 20 11.04 7.12 21.05
N PHE A 21 10.17 8.13 21.18
CA PHE A 21 9.97 9.13 20.14
C PHE A 21 11.20 10.03 19.97
N TYR A 22 11.84 10.43 21.06
CA TYR A 22 13.04 11.26 21.01
C TYR A 22 14.20 10.54 20.31
N LEU A 23 14.47 9.27 20.64
CA LEU A 23 15.54 8.50 20.00
C LEU A 23 15.28 8.25 18.50
N ARG A 24 14.01 8.31 18.06
CA ARG A 24 13.60 8.21 16.65
C ARG A 24 13.51 9.57 15.96
N SER A 25 13.70 10.66 16.69
CA SER A 25 13.75 12.01 16.14
C SER A 25 15.08 12.24 15.41
N LYS A 26 15.16 13.31 14.62
CA LYS A 26 16.40 13.66 13.91
C LYS A 26 17.57 13.85 14.86
N ASP A 27 17.35 14.48 16.01
CA ASP A 27 18.43 14.78 16.95
C ASP A 27 18.85 13.54 17.74
N GLY A 28 17.89 12.69 18.15
CA GLY A 28 18.18 11.39 18.74
C GLY A 28 18.93 10.46 17.78
N CYS A 29 18.52 10.38 16.52
CA CYS A 29 19.22 9.61 15.49
C CYS A 29 20.65 10.13 15.27
N LYS A 30 20.86 11.44 15.13
CA LYS A 30 22.20 12.03 15.00
C LYS A 30 23.10 11.71 16.18
N GLU A 31 22.54 11.72 17.39
CA GLU A 31 23.30 11.46 18.62
C GLU A 31 23.72 9.98 18.73
N ILE A 32 22.84 9.06 18.32
CA ILE A 32 23.16 7.63 18.20
C ILE A 32 24.20 7.42 17.10
N GLU A 33 24.00 8.05 15.95
CA GLU A 33 24.88 7.92 14.80
C GLU A 33 26.27 8.49 15.08
N SER A 34 26.43 9.59 15.82
CA SER A 34 27.77 10.12 16.13
C SER A 34 28.61 9.15 16.98
N ARG A 35 27.95 8.30 17.77
CA ARG A 35 28.56 7.31 18.67
C ARG A 35 28.64 5.91 18.09
N ALA A 36 27.93 5.64 17.00
CA ALA A 36 27.96 4.34 16.34
C ALA A 36 29.33 4.09 15.67
N THR A 37 29.90 2.92 15.94
CA THR A 37 31.19 2.48 15.39
C THR A 37 31.00 1.58 14.17
N GLY A 38 31.98 1.53 13.27
CA GLY A 38 31.94 0.70 12.07
C GLY A 38 32.28 1.50 10.82
N ASN A 39 33.20 0.96 10.00
CA ASN A 39 33.82 1.70 8.89
C ASN A 39 32.95 1.78 7.63
N GLN A 40 31.89 0.97 7.56
CA GLN A 40 30.91 0.95 6.45
C GLN A 40 29.52 1.24 7.00
N LEU A 41 28.71 2.00 6.26
CA LEU A 41 27.34 2.37 6.64
C LEU A 41 26.47 1.14 6.97
N SER A 42 26.62 0.04 6.22
CA SER A 42 25.89 -1.22 6.41
C SER A 42 26.34 -2.03 7.63
N MET A 43 27.50 -1.71 8.22
CA MET A 43 28.09 -2.42 9.36
C MET A 43 28.18 -1.56 10.62
N ARG A 44 27.51 -0.39 10.63
CA ARG A 44 27.50 0.45 11.83
C ARG A 44 26.77 -0.26 12.96
N ASN A 45 27.41 -0.31 14.11
CA ASN A 45 26.84 -0.85 15.34
C ASN A 45 27.13 0.10 16.50
N ILE A 46 26.17 0.23 17.41
CA ILE A 46 26.36 0.94 18.67
C ILE A 46 26.68 -0.08 19.75
N SER A 47 27.63 0.22 20.63
CA SER A 47 27.94 -0.61 21.80
C SER A 47 27.06 -0.20 22.99
N GLN A 48 26.89 -1.09 23.96
CA GLN A 48 26.02 -0.81 25.11
C GLN A 48 26.54 0.39 25.93
N ASN A 49 27.86 0.56 26.01
CA ASN A 49 28.48 1.69 26.69
C ASN A 49 28.23 2.99 25.93
N ALA A 50 28.47 3.00 24.62
CA ALA A 50 28.20 4.16 23.78
C ALA A 50 26.72 4.57 23.79
N PHE A 51 25.80 3.60 23.92
CA PHE A 51 24.37 3.88 24.05
C PHE A 51 24.00 4.52 25.40
N ARG A 52 24.69 4.15 26.49
CA ARG A 52 24.50 4.79 27.81
C ARG A 52 24.96 6.25 27.83
N ASP A 53 25.90 6.60 26.95
CA ASP A 53 26.45 7.95 26.83
C ASP A 53 25.68 8.84 25.84
N VAL A 54 24.53 8.37 25.32
CA VAL A 54 23.63 9.16 24.47
C VAL A 54 22.98 10.26 25.31
N VAL A 55 23.15 11.51 24.89
CA VAL A 55 22.56 12.65 25.58
C VAL A 55 21.12 12.84 25.10
N ILE A 56 20.19 12.90 26.05
CA ILE A 56 18.76 13.07 25.79
C ILE A 56 18.31 14.35 26.47
N ALA A 57 17.57 15.19 25.74
CA ALA A 57 16.86 16.32 26.36
C ALA A 57 15.67 15.75 27.14
N ILE A 58 15.63 15.98 28.46
CA ILE A 58 14.55 15.50 29.32
C ILE A 58 13.77 16.71 29.84
N PRO A 59 12.62 17.06 29.23
CA PRO A 59 11.75 18.12 29.72
C PRO A 59 10.98 17.66 30.97
N PRO A 60 10.23 18.55 31.66
CA PRO A 60 9.36 18.17 32.78
C PRO A 60 8.35 17.08 32.39
N ILE A 61 7.96 16.24 33.36
CA ILE A 61 7.11 15.06 33.10
C ILE A 61 5.78 15.38 32.41
N GLU A 62 5.17 16.53 32.72
CA GLU A 62 3.93 16.95 32.09
C GLU A 62 4.13 17.35 30.61
N GLU A 63 5.27 17.96 30.29
CA GLU A 63 5.64 18.26 28.90
C GLU A 63 5.96 16.99 28.12
N GLN A 64 6.64 16.00 28.74
CA GLN A 64 6.86 14.69 28.12
C GLN A 64 5.53 14.03 27.72
N LYS A 65 4.54 14.02 28.62
CA LYS A 65 3.20 13.47 28.36
C LYS A 65 2.49 14.22 27.24
N GLU A 66 2.56 15.55 27.23
CA GLU A 66 1.92 16.36 26.19
C GLU A 66 2.55 16.12 24.81
N ILE A 67 3.89 16.05 24.73
CA ILE A 67 4.61 15.70 23.50
C ILE A 67 4.14 14.32 22.99
N VAL A 68 4.12 13.33 23.88
CA VAL A 68 3.65 11.97 23.53
C VAL A 68 2.22 12.01 23.01
N ARG A 69 1.32 12.71 23.69
CA ARG A 69 -0.09 12.84 23.31
C ARG A 69 -0.26 13.44 21.92
N GLN A 70 0.49 14.50 21.59
CA GLN A 70 0.42 15.15 20.28
C GLN A 70 0.93 14.23 19.16
N ILE A 71 2.05 13.54 19.41
CA ILE A 71 2.61 12.58 18.46
C ILE A 71 1.64 11.44 18.21
N GLU A 72 1.05 10.85 19.25
CA GLU A 72 0.07 9.77 19.13
C GLU A 72 -1.18 10.23 18.39
N SER A 73 -1.68 11.44 18.68
CA SER A 73 -2.81 12.03 17.95
C SER A 73 -2.52 12.16 16.46
N CYS A 74 -1.31 12.61 16.10
CA CYS A 74 -0.89 12.72 14.70
C CYS A 74 -0.82 11.35 14.01
N PHE A 75 -0.23 10.35 14.67
CA PHE A 75 -0.22 8.98 14.14
C PHE A 75 -1.61 8.39 13.96
N ASN A 76 -2.55 8.68 14.87
CA ASN A 76 -3.94 8.25 14.74
C ASN A 76 -4.59 8.85 13.49
N SER A 77 -4.40 10.15 13.24
CA SER A 77 -4.90 10.80 12.02
C SER A 77 -4.28 10.19 10.76
N ILE A 78 -2.96 9.94 10.75
CA ILE A 78 -2.28 9.28 9.62
C ILE A 78 -2.86 7.89 9.36
N ASN A 79 -3.06 7.10 10.42
CA ASN A 79 -3.62 5.75 10.31
C ASN A 79 -5.05 5.78 9.77
N GLN A 80 -5.87 6.72 10.23
CA GLN A 80 -7.23 6.90 9.73
C GLN A 80 -7.24 7.26 8.25
N SER A 81 -6.43 8.23 7.81
CA SER A 81 -6.32 8.59 6.40
C SER A 81 -5.85 7.42 5.53
N LYS A 82 -4.88 6.64 6.03
CA LYS A 82 -4.38 5.44 5.34
C LYS A 82 -5.46 4.37 5.19
N GLN A 83 -6.28 4.16 6.24
CA GLN A 83 -7.39 3.22 6.21
C GLN A 83 -8.44 3.65 5.19
N THR A 84 -8.91 4.90 5.25
CA THR A 84 -9.88 5.44 4.29
C THR A 84 -9.38 5.34 2.85
N TYR A 85 -8.10 5.64 2.62
CA TYR A 85 -7.49 5.48 1.31
C TYR A 85 -7.56 4.03 0.81
N GLN A 86 -7.21 3.06 1.67
CA GLN A 86 -7.23 1.65 1.30
C GLN A 86 -8.66 1.16 1.01
N GLU A 87 -9.62 1.50 1.86
CA GLU A 87 -11.03 1.18 1.67
C GLU A 87 -11.58 1.79 0.37
N THR A 88 -11.24 3.04 0.08
CA THR A 88 -11.65 3.72 -1.16
C THR A 88 -11.05 3.04 -2.38
N LYS A 89 -9.77 2.67 -2.32
CA LYS A 89 -9.10 1.95 -3.41
C LYS A 89 -9.77 0.60 -3.68
N ASP A 90 -10.12 -0.13 -2.63
CA ASP A 90 -10.80 -1.41 -2.77
C ASP A 90 -12.22 -1.25 -3.31
N TYR A 91 -12.93 -0.20 -2.89
CA TYR A 91 -14.22 0.18 -3.44
C TYR A 91 -14.15 0.52 -4.93
N LEU A 92 -13.16 1.30 -5.37
CA LEU A 92 -12.98 1.62 -6.79
C LEU A 92 -12.79 0.37 -7.64
N ASN A 93 -11.98 -0.59 -7.19
CA ASN A 93 -11.81 -1.86 -7.89
C ASN A 93 -13.13 -2.66 -8.02
N GLN A 94 -13.99 -2.60 -7.00
CA GLN A 94 -15.31 -3.23 -7.05
C GLN A 94 -16.25 -2.48 -7.99
N LEU A 95 -16.22 -1.15 -7.96
CA LEU A 95 -17.01 -0.29 -8.82
C LEU A 95 -16.66 -0.53 -10.30
N ASP A 96 -15.37 -0.60 -10.65
CA ASP A 96 -14.91 -0.90 -12.01
C ASP A 96 -15.47 -2.23 -12.52
N ARG A 97 -15.41 -3.27 -11.68
CA ARG A 97 -15.98 -4.59 -12.00
C ARG A 97 -17.49 -4.53 -12.18
N SER A 98 -18.19 -3.76 -11.33
CA SER A 98 -19.63 -3.60 -11.39
C SER A 98 -20.07 -2.85 -12.65
N ILE A 99 -19.38 -1.76 -13.00
CA ILE A 99 -19.62 -0.98 -14.23
C ILE A 99 -19.38 -1.86 -15.46
N LEU A 100 -18.26 -2.58 -15.52
CA LEU A 100 -17.99 -3.49 -16.63
C LEU A 100 -19.05 -4.58 -16.75
N ALA A 101 -19.46 -5.18 -15.62
CA ALA A 101 -20.51 -6.19 -15.62
C ALA A 101 -21.85 -5.63 -16.13
N LYS A 102 -22.24 -4.41 -15.72
CA LYS A 102 -23.42 -3.72 -16.25
C LYS A 102 -23.28 -3.40 -17.73
N ALA A 103 -22.09 -2.97 -18.18
CA ALA A 103 -21.80 -2.68 -19.59
C ALA A 103 -22.00 -3.92 -20.47
N PHE A 104 -21.46 -5.07 -20.05
CA PHE A 104 -21.61 -6.32 -20.79
C PHE A 104 -23.05 -6.85 -20.81
N ARG A 105 -23.89 -6.49 -19.81
CA ARG A 105 -25.33 -6.81 -19.81
C ARG A 105 -26.19 -5.78 -20.54
N GLY A 106 -25.62 -4.68 -21.03
CA GLY A 106 -26.36 -3.59 -21.66
C GLY A 106 -27.11 -2.70 -20.65
N GLU A 107 -26.90 -2.86 -19.36
CA GLU A 107 -27.67 -2.18 -18.29
C GLU A 107 -27.17 -0.76 -17.99
N LEU A 108 -26.21 -0.23 -18.77
CA LEU A 108 -25.69 1.13 -18.58
C LEU A 108 -26.60 2.22 -19.16
N VAL A 109 -27.53 1.84 -20.04
CA VAL A 109 -28.44 2.75 -20.74
C VAL A 109 -29.84 2.13 -20.77
N GLU A 110 -30.87 2.95 -20.78
CA GLU A 110 -32.25 2.49 -20.97
C GLU A 110 -32.35 1.69 -22.28
N GLN A 111 -32.98 0.52 -22.20
CA GLN A 111 -33.14 -0.38 -23.35
C GLN A 111 -34.43 -0.07 -24.08
N ASP A 112 -34.40 0.05 -25.41
CA ASP A 112 -35.61 0.16 -26.21
C ASP A 112 -36.23 -1.24 -26.39
N PRO A 113 -37.50 -1.45 -26.01
CA PRO A 113 -38.18 -2.72 -26.24
C PRO A 113 -38.25 -3.15 -27.71
N ASN A 114 -38.06 -2.22 -28.64
CA ASN A 114 -38.03 -2.46 -30.08
C ASN A 114 -36.64 -2.84 -30.61
N ASP A 115 -35.61 -2.85 -29.77
CA ASP A 115 -34.25 -3.24 -30.19
C ASP A 115 -34.22 -4.71 -30.66
N GLU A 116 -33.45 -4.96 -31.72
CA GLU A 116 -33.24 -6.31 -32.23
C GLU A 116 -32.56 -7.18 -31.15
N PRO A 117 -33.08 -8.39 -30.85
CA PRO A 117 -32.43 -9.29 -29.90
C PRO A 117 -31.03 -9.67 -30.36
N ALA A 118 -30.05 -9.63 -29.44
CA ALA A 118 -28.65 -9.95 -29.75
C ALA A 118 -28.45 -11.33 -30.40
N SER A 119 -29.35 -12.29 -30.16
CA SER A 119 -29.34 -13.61 -30.81
C SER A 119 -29.42 -13.52 -32.33
N VAL A 120 -30.23 -12.60 -32.87
CA VAL A 120 -30.44 -12.44 -34.31
C VAL A 120 -29.18 -11.91 -34.98
N LEU A 121 -28.52 -10.94 -34.36
CA LEU A 121 -27.22 -10.42 -34.82
C LEU A 121 -26.14 -11.50 -34.79
N LEU A 122 -26.09 -12.32 -33.72
CA LEU A 122 -25.13 -13.42 -33.59
C LEU A 122 -25.30 -14.48 -34.67
N GLU A 123 -26.54 -14.80 -35.05
CA GLU A 123 -26.82 -15.71 -36.16
C GLU A 123 -26.32 -15.16 -37.49
N ARG A 124 -26.55 -13.87 -37.79
CA ARG A 124 -25.99 -13.22 -38.99
C ARG A 124 -24.45 -13.27 -39.00
N ILE A 125 -23.81 -12.93 -37.89
CA ILE A 125 -22.33 -12.95 -37.80
C ILE A 125 -21.78 -14.37 -38.02
N ARG A 126 -22.46 -15.42 -37.51
CA ARG A 126 -22.04 -16.81 -37.73
C ARG A 126 -22.17 -17.20 -39.20
N ALA A 127 -23.30 -16.91 -39.82
CA ALA A 127 -23.53 -17.19 -41.24
C ALA A 127 -22.48 -16.47 -42.12
N ASP A 128 -22.21 -15.19 -41.84
CA ASP A 128 -21.21 -14.40 -42.58
C ASP A 128 -19.79 -14.97 -42.42
N ARG A 129 -19.42 -15.39 -41.20
CA ARG A 129 -18.10 -16.00 -40.95
C ARG A 129 -17.94 -17.35 -41.64
N GLU A 130 -18.97 -18.18 -41.70
CA GLU A 130 -18.94 -19.46 -42.41
C GLU A 130 -18.83 -19.28 -43.92
N GLN A 131 -19.51 -18.28 -44.48
CA GLN A 131 -19.37 -17.91 -45.89
C GLN A 131 -17.97 -17.37 -46.20
N GLN A 132 -17.37 -16.57 -45.31
CA GLN A 132 -16.00 -16.09 -45.48
C GLN A 132 -14.94 -17.21 -45.34
N GLN A 133 -15.15 -18.17 -44.44
CA GLN A 133 -14.25 -19.31 -44.30
C GLN A 133 -14.34 -20.28 -45.49
N SER A 134 -15.54 -20.55 -46.00
CA SER A 134 -15.73 -21.40 -47.18
C SER A 134 -15.13 -20.78 -48.44
N THR A 135 -15.27 -19.47 -48.65
CA THR A 135 -14.64 -18.75 -49.76
C THR A 135 -13.11 -18.68 -49.64
N SER A 136 -12.57 -18.49 -48.44
CA SER A 136 -11.12 -18.53 -48.17
C SER A 136 -10.50 -19.92 -48.40
N ASN A 137 -11.15 -20.98 -47.91
CA ASN A 137 -10.72 -22.37 -48.16
C ASN A 137 -10.79 -22.75 -49.64
N ARG A 138 -11.76 -22.21 -50.39
CA ARG A 138 -11.88 -22.40 -51.84
C ARG A 138 -10.75 -21.71 -52.61
N ARG A 139 -10.32 -20.52 -52.16
CA ARG A 139 -9.15 -19.82 -52.72
C ARG A 139 -7.83 -20.55 -52.46
N LYS A 140 -7.60 -21.07 -51.24
CA LYS A 140 -6.38 -21.86 -50.93
C LYS A 140 -6.28 -23.17 -51.72
N ARG A 141 -7.41 -23.83 -52.02
CA ARG A 141 -7.44 -25.05 -52.85
C ARG A 141 -7.18 -24.79 -54.34
N GLY A 142 -7.46 -23.59 -54.84
CA GLY A 142 -7.19 -23.20 -56.25
C GLY A 142 -5.73 -22.86 -56.55
N LEU A 143 -4.93 -22.54 -55.52
CA LEU A 143 -3.50 -22.18 -55.63
C LEU A 143 -2.56 -23.38 -55.47
N ALA A 144 -3.09 -24.58 -55.17
CA ALA A 144 -2.31 -25.82 -55.01
C ALA A 144 -2.35 -26.71 -56.26
N LYS A 145 -2.62 -26.14 -57.44
CA LYS A 145 -2.53 -26.79 -58.74
C LYS A 145 -1.46 -26.13 -59.59
#